data_AF-A0A938FXM3-F1
#
_entry.id   AF-A0A938FXM3-F1
#
_cell.length_a   1.000
_cell.length_b   1.000
_cell.length_c   1.000
_cell.angle_alpha   90.00
_cell.angle_beta   90.00
_cell.angle_gamma   90.00
#
_symmetry.space_group_name_H-M   'P 1'
#
loop_
_entity.id
_entity.type
_entity.pdbx_description
1 polymer ?
#
loop_
_entity_poly.entity_id
_entity_poly.type
_entity_poly.pdbx_seq_one_letter_code
_entity_poly.pdbx_strand_id
1 'polypeptide(L)' 'WIFRTVGYGHPEEFWRTYISALRQAGYDDVLSIEHEDPLIDPEEGFELAAALLQRILIRKPPSKLWYE' A
#
# COMPACT_ATOMS: atom_id res chain seq x y z
N TRP A 1 2.71 21.39 -2.52
CA TRP A 1 2.24 20.00 -2.54
C TRP A 1 2.72 19.41 -3.86
N ILE A 2 3.45 18.30 -3.79
CA ILE A 2 3.92 17.55 -4.96
C ILE A 2 3.58 16.08 -4.73
N PHE A 3 3.26 15.34 -5.78
CA PHE A 3 3.10 13.89 -5.69
C PHE A 3 4.44 13.23 -5.39
N ARG A 4 4.39 12.14 -4.63
CA ARG A 4 5.57 11.42 -4.14
C ARG A 4 5.31 9.93 -4.18
N THR A 5 6.37 9.18 -4.45
CA THR A 5 6.38 7.72 -4.41
C THR A 5 5.87 7.20 -3.06
N VAL A 6 5.10 6.12 -3.07
CA VAL A 6 4.61 5.44 -1.86
C VAL A 6 5.81 5.14 -0.93
N GLY A 7 5.73 5.59 0.33
CA GLY A 7 6.81 5.50 1.30
C GLY A 7 7.72 6.74 1.39
N TYR A 8 7.70 7.62 0.39
CA TYR A 8 8.47 8.88 0.37
C TYR A 8 7.61 10.13 0.54
N GLY A 9 6.29 10.03 0.42
CA GLY A 9 5.33 11.09 0.78
C GLY A 9 4.73 10.89 2.17
N HIS A 10 4.15 9.70 2.39
CA HIS A 10 3.67 9.24 3.69
C HIS A 10 4.50 8.06 4.20
N PRO A 11 4.69 7.93 5.53
CA PRO A 11 5.41 6.80 6.12
C PRO A 11 4.65 5.48 5.92
N GLU A 12 5.33 4.35 6.05
CA GLU A 12 4.73 3.02 5.89
C GLU A 12 3.50 2.79 6.80
N GLU A 13 3.51 3.33 8.02
CA GLU A 13 2.38 3.23 8.97
C GLU A 13 1.07 3.75 8.38
N PHE A 14 1.12 4.85 7.62
CA PHE A 14 -0.03 5.40 6.94
C PHE A 14 -0.60 4.38 5.93
N TRP A 15 0.26 3.76 5.13
CA TRP A 15 -0.15 2.79 4.11
C TRP A 15 -0.68 1.49 4.72
N ARG A 16 -0.14 1.05 5.86
CA ARG A 16 -0.70 -0.06 6.64
C ARG A 16 -2.12 0.24 7.13
N THR A 17 -2.33 1.46 7.61
CA THR A 17 -3.65 1.94 8.03
C THR A 17 -4.61 1.99 6.85
N TYR A 18 -4.17 2.52 5.71
CA TYR A 18 -4.96 2.59 4.48
C TYR A 18 -5.41 1.20 3.98
N ILE A 19 -4.50 0.24 3.89
CA ILE A 19 -4.82 -1.15 3.50
C ILE A 19 -5.78 -1.80 4.50
N SER A 20 -5.59 -1.55 5.80
CA SER A 20 -6.50 -2.06 6.83
C SER A 20 -7.91 -1.47 6.68
N ALA A 21 -8.01 -0.18 6.35
CA ALA A 21 -9.29 0.47 6.10
C ALA A 21 -9.99 -0.10 4.87
N LEU A 22 -9.27 -0.34 3.76
CA LEU A 22 -9.82 -1.03 2.58
C LEU A 22 -10.38 -2.41 2.94
N ARG A 23 -9.63 -3.17 3.75
CA ARG A 23 -10.07 -4.50 4.22
C ARG A 23 -11.34 -4.41 5.09
N GLN A 24 -11.41 -3.43 5.99
CA GLN A 24 -12.60 -3.20 6.84
C GLN A 24 -13.82 -2.77 6.02
N ALA A 25 -13.60 -2.01 4.94
CA ALA A 25 -14.64 -1.63 3.99
C ALA A 25 -15.10 -2.80 3.10
N GLY A 26 -14.46 -3.96 3.17
CA GLY A 26 -14.79 -5.12 2.35
C GLY A 26 -14.24 -5.08 0.93
N TYR A 27 -13.26 -4.21 0.64
CA TYR A 27 -12.60 -4.17 -0.65
C TYR A 27 -11.70 -5.40 -0.85
N ASP A 28 -11.91 -6.14 -1.94
CA ASP A 28 -11.22 -7.39 -2.25
C ASP A 28 -10.66 -7.46 -3.68
N ASP A 29 -10.52 -6.30 -4.34
CA ASP A 29 -10.06 -6.17 -5.72
C ASP A 29 -8.61 -5.60 -5.79
N VAL A 30 -8.18 -5.21 -6.99
CA VAL A 30 -6.82 -4.79 -7.32
C VAL A 30 -6.46 -3.42 -6.73
N LEU A 31 -5.31 -3.34 -6.06
CA LEU A 31 -4.66 -2.06 -5.76
C LEU A 31 -3.70 -1.66 -6.89
N SER A 32 -4.08 -0.66 -7.69
CA SER A 32 -3.25 -0.13 -8.78
C SER A 32 -2.30 0.98 -8.31
N ILE A 33 -1.18 1.15 -9.00
CA ILE A 33 -0.21 2.22 -8.75
C ILE A 33 -0.21 3.17 -9.96
N GLU A 34 -0.36 4.45 -9.70
CA GLU A 34 -0.13 5.54 -10.64
C GLU A 34 1.06 6.37 -10.13
N HIS A 35 2.06 6.59 -10.98
CA HIS A 35 3.32 7.22 -10.59
C HIS A 35 3.43 8.63 -11.17
N GLU A 36 3.60 9.64 -10.30
CA GLU A 36 3.75 11.05 -10.67
C GLU A 36 4.82 11.78 -9.84
N ASP A 37 5.83 11.06 -9.34
CA ASP A 37 6.87 11.67 -8.52
C ASP A 37 7.91 12.41 -9.38
N PRO A 38 8.10 13.73 -9.22
CA PRO A 38 9.06 14.47 -10.05
C PRO A 38 10.53 14.34 -9.59
N LEU A 39 10.82 13.72 -8.43
CA LEU A 39 12.19 13.65 -7.90
C LEU A 39 12.82 12.24 -7.94
N ILE A 40 12.08 11.23 -8.41
CA ILE A 40 12.55 9.85 -8.53
C ILE A 40 12.30 9.41 -9.97
N ASP A 41 13.19 8.59 -10.52
CA ASP A 41 12.95 8.00 -11.83
C ASP A 41 11.63 7.21 -11.83
N PRO A 42 10.81 7.26 -12.90
CA PRO A 42 9.51 6.60 -12.91
C PRO A 42 9.56 5.08 -12.67
N GLU A 43 10.56 4.39 -13.20
CA GLU A 43 10.72 2.94 -13.03
C GLU A 43 11.18 2.63 -11.61
N GLU A 44 12.22 3.32 -11.12
CA GLU A 44 12.71 3.19 -9.74
C GLU A 44 11.60 3.48 -8.72
N GLY A 45 10.85 4.56 -8.92
CA GLY A 45 9.75 4.94 -8.03
C GLY A 45 8.60 3.94 -8.05
N PHE A 46 8.27 3.39 -9.23
CA PHE A 46 7.30 2.30 -9.32
C PHE A 46 7.78 1.06 -8.55
N GLU A 47 9.03 0.63 -8.73
CA GLU A 47 9.60 -0.53 -8.04
C GLU A 47 9.61 -0.36 -6.52
N LEU A 48 10.01 0.81 -6.03
CA LEU A 48 10.00 1.15 -4.61
C LEU A 48 8.58 1.12 -4.03
N ALA A 49 7.61 1.72 -4.73
CA ALA A 49 6.21 1.70 -4.32
C ALA A 49 5.65 0.28 -4.28
N ALA A 50 5.89 -0.50 -5.33
CA ALA A 50 5.47 -1.89 -5.43
C ALA A 50 6.07 -2.72 -4.30
N ALA A 51 7.38 -2.60 -4.04
CA ALA A 51 8.06 -3.33 -2.97
C ALA A 51 7.46 -3.04 -1.59
N LEU A 52 7.16 -1.77 -1.29
CA LEU A 52 6.51 -1.39 -0.04
C LEU A 52 5.11 -2.01 0.06
N LEU A 53 4.25 -1.80 -0.95
CA LEU A 53 2.87 -2.28 -0.93
C LEU A 53 2.80 -3.81 -0.86
N GLN A 54 3.62 -4.52 -1.63
CA GLN A 54 3.71 -5.99 -1.60
C GLN A 54 4.02 -6.54 -0.21
N ARG A 55 4.88 -5.84 0.54
CA ARG A 55 5.26 -6.23 1.91
C ARG A 55 4.13 -6.02 2.92
N ILE A 56 3.24 -5.06 2.70
CA ILE A 56 2.20 -4.69 3.68
C ILE A 56 0.79 -5.15 3.31
N LEU A 57 0.57 -5.65 2.09
CA LEU A 57 -0.71 -6.18 1.63
C LEU A 57 -1.15 -7.41 2.46
N ILE A 58 -2.41 -7.38 2.91
CA ILE A 58 -3.05 -8.48 3.61
C ILE A 58 -3.66 -9.42 2.57
N ARG A 59 -3.14 -10.65 2.47
CA ARG A 59 -3.53 -11.60 1.40
C ARG A 59 -4.52 -12.67 1.83
N LYS A 60 -4.48 -13.09 3.10
CA LYS A 60 -5.33 -14.16 3.61
C LYS A 60 -6.63 -13.58 4.16
N PRO A 61 -7.76 -14.31 4.05
CA PRO A 61 -8.93 -13.97 4.82
C PRO A 61 -8.63 -14.04 6.33
N PRO A 62 -9.34 -13.25 7.17
CA PRO A 62 -9.25 -13.42 8.61
C PRO A 62 -9.64 -14.87 8.97
N SER A 63 -8.82 -15.52 9.79
CA SER A 63 -9.18 -16.81 10.38
C SER A 63 -10.20 -16.60 11.49
N LYS A 64 -10.82 -17.69 11.95
CA LYS A 64 -11.48 -17.68 13.26
C LYS A 64 -10.52 -17.17 14.32
N LEU A 65 -11.09 -16.48 15.31
CA LEU A 65 -10.33 -16.01 16.45
C LEU A 65 -9.75 -17.25 17.16
N TRP A 66 -8.46 -17.21 17.49
CA TRP A 66 -7.76 -18.35 18.09
C TRP A 66 -8.25 -18.69 19.50
N TYR A 67 -9.03 -17.79 20.10
CA TYR A 67 -9.66 -17.90 21.42
C TYR A 67 -11.17 -18.21 21.36
N GLU A 68 -11.70 -18.46 20.16
CA GLU A 68 -13.01 -19.08 19.94
C GLU A 68 -12.84 -20.57 19.62
#